data_AF-S3B6X6-F1
#
_entry.id   AF-S3B6X6-F1
#
_cell.length_a   1.000
_cell.length_b   1.000
_cell.length_c   1.000
_cell.angle_alpha   90.00
_cell.angle_beta   90.00
_cell.angle_gamma   90.00
#
_symmetry.space_group_name_H-M   'P 1'
#
loop_
_entity.id
_entity.type
_entity.pdbx_description
1 polymer ?
#
loop_
_entity_poly.entity_id
_entity_poly.type
_entity_poly.pdbx_seq_one_letter_code
_entity_poly.pdbx_strand_id
1 'polypeptide(L)'
;MGRWPGGTQERLQEAAIELFTERGYERTTVAEIATRAGLTERTFYNHFADKREVLFPGQDAFIAGIREAVTAAPEEKSPLDAVLAAFTAGSDWFDRHREAAQRRRQLLDAHADLRERERAKVAALGEAIAGALRARGLPDPAATLTASVCAAAHQLGAARWLADPEEGTLAHHLRASFEDLRRTARTW
;
A
#
# COMPACT_ATOMS: atom_id res chain seq x y z
N MET A 1 13.35 -4.18 -6.49
CA MET A 1 11.88 -4.45 -6.40
C MET A 1 11.59 -5.04 -5.04
N GLY A 2 10.87 -4.32 -4.18
CA GLY A 2 10.52 -4.77 -2.83
C GLY A 2 9.77 -6.09 -2.87
N ARG A 3 10.26 -7.10 -2.14
CA ARG A 3 9.64 -8.41 -2.05
C ARG A 3 8.29 -8.25 -1.35
N TRP A 4 7.19 -8.39 -2.09
CA TRP A 4 5.85 -8.49 -1.51
C TRP A 4 5.83 -9.63 -0.48
N PRO A 5 4.95 -9.55 0.54
CA PRO A 5 4.89 -10.58 1.57
C PRO A 5 4.73 -11.95 0.93
N GLY A 6 5.51 -12.91 1.41
CA GLY A 6 5.39 -14.30 1.00
C GLY A 6 5.74 -15.20 2.17
N GLY A 7 5.18 -16.41 2.20
CA GLY A 7 5.47 -17.39 3.24
C GLY A 7 4.82 -17.01 4.58
N THR A 8 5.61 -16.76 5.62
CA THR A 8 5.11 -16.60 6.99
C THR A 8 4.20 -15.39 7.18
N GLN A 9 4.55 -14.22 6.62
CA GLN A 9 3.74 -13.01 6.77
C GLN A 9 2.38 -13.12 6.07
N GLU A 10 2.35 -13.78 4.91
CA GLU A 10 1.14 -14.03 4.13
C GLU A 10 0.19 -14.97 4.89
N ARG A 11 0.70 -16.09 5.42
CA ARG A 11 -0.08 -17.03 6.26
C ARG A 11 -0.66 -16.35 7.50
N LEU A 12 0.11 -15.48 8.16
CA LEU A 12 -0.37 -14.72 9.32
C LEU A 12 -1.46 -13.71 8.94
N GLN A 13 -1.31 -13.03 7.79
CA GLN A 13 -2.33 -12.10 7.30
C GLN A 13 -3.62 -12.81 6.93
N GLU A 14 -3.54 -13.92 6.20
CA GLU A 14 -4.71 -14.70 5.81
C GLU A 14 -5.48 -15.20 7.05
N ALA A 15 -4.78 -15.83 7.99
CA ALA A 15 -5.35 -16.25 9.26
C ALA A 15 -5.99 -15.10 10.05
N ALA A 16 -5.38 -13.91 10.04
CA ALA A 16 -5.92 -12.74 10.71
C ALA A 16 -7.21 -12.25 10.04
N ILE A 17 -7.22 -12.11 8.71
CA ILE A 17 -8.41 -11.66 7.96
C ILE A 17 -9.57 -12.64 8.18
N GLU A 18 -9.31 -13.95 8.11
CA GLU A 18 -10.32 -14.99 8.40
C GLU A 18 -10.90 -14.85 9.81
N LEU A 19 -10.06 -14.80 10.83
CA LEU A 19 -10.51 -14.67 12.21
C LEU A 19 -11.26 -13.35 12.47
N PHE A 20 -10.80 -12.25 11.87
CA PHE A 20 -11.49 -10.97 11.97
C PHE A 20 -12.87 -11.02 11.34
N THR A 21 -13.04 -11.74 10.23
CA THR A 21 -14.35 -11.97 9.61
C THR A 21 -15.23 -12.94 10.43
N GLU A 22 -14.68 -14.05 10.92
CA GLU A 22 -15.41 -15.07 11.68
C GLU A 22 -15.88 -14.57 13.05
N ARG A 23 -14.99 -13.86 13.77
CA ARG A 23 -15.13 -13.56 15.20
C ARG A 23 -15.17 -12.07 15.49
N GLY A 24 -14.87 -11.22 14.53
CA GLY A 24 -14.72 -9.79 14.73
C GLY A 24 -13.30 -9.41 15.15
N TYR A 25 -12.84 -8.27 14.61
CA TYR A 25 -11.51 -7.73 14.84
C TYR A 25 -11.17 -7.54 16.33
N GLU A 26 -12.08 -6.93 17.11
CA GLU A 26 -11.82 -6.64 18.53
C GLU A 26 -11.62 -7.89 19.38
N ARG A 27 -12.39 -8.95 19.12
CA ARG A 27 -12.38 -10.19 19.91
C ARG A 27 -11.23 -11.13 19.55
N THR A 28 -10.55 -10.90 18.45
CA THR A 28 -9.46 -11.75 17.98
C THR A 28 -8.13 -11.34 18.62
N THR A 29 -7.36 -12.33 19.08
CA THR A 29 -6.05 -12.16 19.71
C THR A 29 -4.89 -12.57 18.80
N VAL A 30 -3.68 -12.06 19.07
CA VAL A 30 -2.46 -12.44 18.34
C VAL A 30 -2.16 -13.94 18.48
N ALA A 31 -2.38 -14.51 19.67
CA ALA A 31 -2.19 -15.94 19.92
C ALA A 31 -3.10 -16.83 19.05
N GLU A 32 -4.37 -16.43 18.87
CA GLU A 32 -5.31 -17.14 17.98
C GLU A 32 -4.87 -17.04 16.52
N ILE A 33 -4.44 -15.86 16.07
CA ILE A 33 -3.93 -15.66 14.70
C ILE A 33 -2.72 -16.55 14.45
N ALA A 34 -1.75 -16.53 15.36
CA ALA A 34 -0.55 -17.36 15.23
C ALA A 34 -0.91 -18.85 15.19
N THR A 35 -1.80 -19.30 16.08
CA THR A 35 -2.26 -20.70 16.15
C THR A 35 -2.98 -21.10 14.86
N ARG A 36 -3.88 -20.26 14.34
CA ARG A 36 -4.58 -20.49 13.08
C ARG A 36 -3.60 -20.59 11.90
N ALA A 37 -2.58 -19.75 11.90
CA ALA A 37 -1.52 -19.80 10.91
C ALA A 37 -0.55 -20.97 11.12
N GLY A 38 -0.69 -21.81 12.15
CA GLY A 38 0.23 -22.90 12.47
C GLY A 38 1.62 -22.42 12.94
N LEU A 39 1.66 -21.32 13.67
CA LEU A 39 2.85 -20.61 14.12
C LEU A 39 2.74 -20.26 15.62
N THR A 40 3.83 -19.74 16.18
CA THR A 40 3.85 -19.28 17.58
C THR A 40 3.60 -17.78 17.67
N GLU A 41 3.14 -17.31 18.84
CA GLU A 41 2.99 -15.88 19.12
C GLU A 41 4.33 -15.12 18.99
N ARG A 42 5.44 -15.76 19.40
CA ARG A 42 6.80 -15.23 19.17
C ARG A 42 7.08 -15.02 17.68
N THR A 43 6.66 -15.95 16.83
CA THR A 43 6.82 -15.82 15.37
C THR A 43 6.00 -14.65 14.83
N PHE A 44 4.78 -14.42 15.34
CA PHE A 44 4.01 -13.24 14.97
C PHE A 44 4.77 -11.96 15.30
N TYR A 45 5.24 -11.82 16.54
CA TYR A 45 5.93 -10.61 16.99
C TYR A 45 7.29 -10.37 16.32
N ASN A 46 7.92 -11.40 15.75
CA ASN A 46 9.09 -11.22 14.88
C ASN A 46 8.75 -10.49 13.56
N HIS A 47 7.49 -10.49 13.15
CA HIS A 47 7.05 -9.90 11.87
C HIS A 47 6.19 -8.65 12.05
N PHE A 48 5.41 -8.57 13.13
CA PHE A 48 4.40 -7.54 13.34
C PHE A 48 4.47 -7.04 14.77
N ALA A 49 4.53 -5.72 14.95
CA ALA A 49 4.59 -5.12 16.28
C ALA A 49 3.29 -5.32 17.08
N ASP A 50 2.15 -5.34 16.40
CA ASP A 50 0.85 -5.55 17.02
C ASP A 50 -0.16 -6.17 16.03
N LYS A 51 -1.39 -6.43 16.52
CA LYS A 51 -2.50 -7.01 15.75
C LYS A 51 -2.89 -6.19 14.52
N ARG A 52 -2.72 -4.86 14.53
CA ARG A 52 -3.07 -3.97 13.41
C ARG A 52 -2.07 -4.11 12.28
N GLU A 53 -0.79 -4.27 12.61
CA GLU A 53 0.29 -4.38 11.63
C GLU A 53 0.14 -5.58 10.69
N VAL A 54 -0.55 -6.63 11.13
CA VAL A 54 -0.82 -7.81 10.28
C VAL A 54 -1.64 -7.47 9.03
N LEU A 55 -2.38 -6.35 9.04
CA LEU A 55 -3.15 -5.85 7.89
C LEU A 55 -2.30 -5.02 6.91
N PHE A 56 -1.03 -4.75 7.22
CA PHE A 56 -0.13 -3.97 6.38
C PHE A 56 1.20 -4.72 6.13
N PRO A 57 1.17 -6.00 5.72
CA PRO A 57 2.39 -6.76 5.58
C PRO A 57 3.25 -6.22 4.44
N GLY A 58 4.56 -6.26 4.64
CA GLY A 58 5.52 -5.81 3.64
C GLY A 58 5.51 -4.30 3.37
N GLN A 59 4.82 -3.48 4.17
CA GLN A 59 4.79 -2.02 3.98
C GLN A 59 6.20 -1.43 3.89
N ASP A 60 7.10 -1.83 4.79
CA ASP A 60 8.45 -1.26 4.83
C ASP A 60 9.25 -1.63 3.57
N ALA A 61 9.09 -2.87 3.09
CA ALA A 61 9.67 -3.32 1.84
C ALA A 61 9.07 -2.61 0.62
N PHE A 62 7.75 -2.35 0.64
CA PHE A 62 7.07 -1.59 -0.39
C PHE A 62 7.58 -0.14 -0.43
N ILE A 63 7.61 0.56 0.70
CA ILE A 63 8.13 1.92 0.81
C ILE A 63 9.59 1.99 0.34
N ALA A 64 10.42 1.04 0.77
CA ALA A 64 11.82 0.96 0.33
C ALA A 64 11.93 0.75 -1.18
N GLY A 65 11.10 -0.14 -1.76
CA GLY A 65 11.05 -0.40 -3.19
C GLY A 65 10.59 0.79 -4.01
N ILE A 66 9.58 1.53 -3.54
CA ILE A 66 9.13 2.78 -4.19
C ILE A 66 10.25 3.82 -4.15
N ARG A 67 10.87 4.04 -2.99
CA ARG A 67 12.00 4.98 -2.85
C ARG A 67 13.14 4.64 -3.81
N GLU A 68 13.54 3.37 -3.86
CA GLU A 68 14.58 2.87 -4.76
C GLU A 68 14.21 3.10 -6.23
N ALA A 69 13.00 2.67 -6.64
CA ALA A 69 12.54 2.79 -8.01
C ALA A 69 12.39 4.25 -8.47
N VAL A 70 11.92 5.14 -7.59
CA VAL A 70 11.81 6.57 -7.90
C VAL A 70 13.19 7.20 -8.02
N THR A 71 14.12 6.88 -7.12
CA THR A 71 15.49 7.43 -7.13
C THR A 71 16.28 6.96 -8.36
N ALA A 72 16.13 5.70 -8.74
CA ALA A 72 16.84 5.08 -9.87
C ALA A 72 16.18 5.32 -11.24
N ALA A 73 15.07 6.06 -11.30
CA ALA A 73 14.40 6.35 -12.56
C ALA A 73 15.28 7.25 -13.47
N PRO A 74 15.25 7.05 -14.80
CA PRO A 74 16.01 7.88 -15.75
C PRO A 74 15.74 9.37 -15.56
N GLU A 75 16.77 10.20 -15.76
CA GLU A 75 16.69 11.66 -15.54
C GLU A 75 15.64 12.33 -16.44
N GLU A 76 15.45 11.81 -17.66
CA GLU A 76 14.49 12.32 -18.64
C GLU A 76 13.04 12.05 -18.22
N LYS A 77 12.81 11.14 -17.27
CA LYS A 77 11.48 10.77 -16.81
C LYS A 77 10.95 11.81 -15.85
N SER A 78 9.78 12.38 -16.14
CA SER A 78 9.15 13.34 -15.24
C SER A 78 8.98 12.77 -13.81
N PRO A 79 9.01 13.61 -12.77
CA PRO A 79 8.81 13.17 -11.38
C PRO A 79 7.57 12.32 -11.19
N LEU A 80 6.45 12.76 -11.77
CA LEU A 80 5.16 12.08 -11.69
C LEU A 80 5.18 10.74 -12.46
N ASP A 81 5.83 10.67 -13.63
CA ASP A 81 5.99 9.42 -14.38
C ASP A 81 6.86 8.39 -13.67
N ALA A 82 7.90 8.85 -12.96
CA ALA A 82 8.76 7.97 -12.18
C ALA A 82 8.00 7.35 -11.00
N VAL A 83 7.20 8.15 -10.30
CA VAL A 83 6.35 7.66 -9.19
C VAL A 83 5.26 6.72 -9.72
N LEU A 84 4.58 7.07 -10.81
CA LEU A 84 3.58 6.18 -11.43
C LEU A 84 4.21 4.85 -11.85
N ALA A 85 5.38 4.88 -12.49
CA ALA A 85 6.08 3.68 -12.87
C ALA A 85 6.44 2.81 -11.66
N ALA A 86 6.91 3.42 -10.58
CA ALA A 86 7.19 2.73 -9.32
C ALA A 86 5.93 2.08 -8.73
N PHE A 87 4.77 2.75 -8.74
CA PHE A 87 3.51 2.18 -8.26
C PHE A 87 2.97 1.05 -9.14
N THR A 88 3.08 1.18 -10.45
CA THR A 88 2.64 0.11 -11.37
C THR A 88 3.60 -1.08 -11.37
N ALA A 89 4.85 -0.88 -10.93
CA ALA A 89 5.81 -1.97 -10.79
C ALA A 89 5.40 -2.90 -9.64
N GLY A 90 4.97 -4.12 -9.99
CA GLY A 90 4.55 -5.13 -9.04
C GLY A 90 3.06 -5.10 -8.69
N SER A 91 2.24 -4.33 -9.41
CA SER A 91 0.78 -4.31 -9.22
C SER A 91 0.12 -5.67 -9.43
N ASP A 92 0.71 -6.52 -10.28
CA ASP A 92 0.20 -7.85 -10.60
C ASP A 92 0.05 -8.75 -9.36
N TRP A 93 0.87 -8.54 -8.33
CA TRP A 93 0.70 -9.25 -7.07
C TRP A 93 -0.65 -8.90 -6.44
N PHE A 94 -1.02 -7.62 -6.37
CA PHE A 94 -2.33 -7.23 -5.85
C PHE A 94 -3.48 -7.73 -6.70
N ASP A 95 -3.33 -7.73 -8.03
CA ASP A 95 -4.35 -8.27 -8.93
C ASP A 95 -4.63 -9.75 -8.65
N ARG A 96 -3.60 -10.55 -8.38
CA ARG A 96 -3.76 -11.96 -7.97
C ARG A 96 -4.36 -12.15 -6.57
N HIS A 97 -4.26 -11.13 -5.71
CA HIS A 97 -4.74 -11.17 -4.32
C HIS A 97 -5.89 -10.17 -4.09
N ARG A 98 -6.69 -9.87 -5.13
CA ARG A 98 -7.75 -8.85 -5.07
C ARG A 98 -8.79 -9.12 -3.98
N GLU A 99 -9.26 -10.36 -3.86
CA GLU A 99 -10.23 -10.73 -2.83
C GLU A 99 -9.71 -10.49 -1.40
N ALA A 100 -8.42 -10.81 -1.16
CA ALA A 100 -7.78 -10.53 0.13
C ALA A 100 -7.68 -9.02 0.39
N ALA A 101 -7.35 -8.23 -0.64
CA ALA A 101 -7.32 -6.78 -0.56
C ALA A 101 -8.71 -6.17 -0.29
N GLN A 102 -9.78 -6.72 -0.88
CA GLN A 102 -11.17 -6.32 -0.62
C GLN A 102 -11.60 -6.64 0.81
N ARG A 103 -11.35 -7.86 1.31
CA ARG A 103 -11.63 -8.22 2.71
C ARG A 103 -10.88 -7.31 3.69
N ARG A 104 -9.59 -7.04 3.42
CA ARG A 104 -8.80 -6.07 4.19
C ARG A 104 -9.44 -4.69 4.16
N ARG A 105 -9.85 -4.17 2.99
CA ARG A 105 -10.48 -2.85 2.86
C ARG A 105 -11.76 -2.73 3.70
N GLN A 106 -12.62 -3.75 3.66
CA GLN A 106 -13.85 -3.81 4.48
C GLN A 106 -13.55 -3.68 5.98
N LEU A 107 -12.50 -4.35 6.47
CA LEU A 107 -12.05 -4.22 7.86
C LEU A 107 -11.58 -2.79 8.18
N LEU A 108 -10.77 -2.19 7.30
CA LEU A 108 -10.33 -0.80 7.50
C LEU A 108 -11.53 0.17 7.51
N ASP A 109 -12.50 0.00 6.62
CA ASP A 109 -13.70 0.86 6.59
C ASP A 109 -14.59 0.70 7.83
N ALA A 110 -14.63 -0.47 8.43
CA ALA A 110 -15.40 -0.72 9.65
C ALA A 110 -14.76 -0.12 10.91
N HIS A 111 -13.43 0.03 10.96
CA HIS A 111 -12.69 0.32 12.21
C HIS A 111 -11.85 1.61 12.12
N ALA A 112 -12.12 2.58 13.01
CA ALA A 112 -11.51 3.91 12.95
C ALA A 112 -10.01 3.92 13.28
N ASP A 113 -9.58 3.12 14.25
CA ASP A 113 -8.18 2.91 14.64
C ASP A 113 -7.35 2.34 13.47
N LEU A 114 -7.94 1.43 12.70
CA LEU A 114 -7.32 0.87 11.51
C LEU A 114 -7.17 1.91 10.38
N ARG A 115 -8.16 2.78 10.19
CA ARG A 115 -8.05 3.90 9.23
C ARG A 115 -7.00 4.91 9.65
N GLU A 116 -6.93 5.23 10.94
CA GLU A 116 -5.86 6.09 11.48
C GLU A 116 -4.48 5.48 11.18
N ARG A 117 -4.34 4.17 11.41
CA ARG A 117 -3.09 3.48 11.11
C ARG A 117 -2.75 3.49 9.62
N GLU A 118 -3.73 3.28 8.75
CA GLU A 118 -3.53 3.37 7.30
C GLU A 118 -3.09 4.78 6.87
N ARG A 119 -3.69 5.83 7.43
CA ARG A 119 -3.29 7.22 7.13
C ARG A 119 -1.83 7.47 7.49
N ALA A 120 -1.37 6.97 8.65
CA ALA A 120 0.04 7.08 9.03
C ALA A 120 0.96 6.35 8.02
N LYS A 121 0.54 5.19 7.51
CA LYS A 121 1.29 4.41 6.50
C LYS A 121 1.36 5.12 5.15
N VAL A 122 0.28 5.79 4.74
CA VAL A 122 0.22 6.62 3.53
C VAL A 122 1.10 7.86 3.68
N ALA A 123 1.08 8.52 4.84
CA ALA A 123 1.98 9.65 5.12
C ALA A 123 3.45 9.23 5.02
N ALA A 124 3.83 8.08 5.61
CA ALA A 124 5.18 7.55 5.51
C ALA A 124 5.61 7.23 4.05
N LEU A 125 4.68 6.75 3.23
CA LEU A 125 4.93 6.55 1.79
C LEU A 125 5.16 7.90 1.08
N GLY A 126 4.33 8.92 1.37
CA GLY A 126 4.51 10.26 0.84
C GLY A 126 5.87 10.85 1.19
N GLU A 127 6.30 10.75 2.44
CA GLU A 127 7.63 11.20 2.88
C GLU A 127 8.78 10.48 2.15
N ALA A 128 8.65 9.16 1.94
CA ALA A 128 9.65 8.41 1.21
C ALA A 128 9.74 8.82 -0.26
N ILE A 129 8.60 9.10 -0.90
CA ILE A 129 8.55 9.62 -2.28
C ILE A 129 9.16 11.03 -2.33
N ALA A 130 8.81 11.91 -1.40
CA ALA A 130 9.39 13.25 -1.32
C ALA A 130 10.91 13.19 -1.17
N GLY A 131 11.42 12.33 -0.28
CA GLY A 131 12.86 12.07 -0.14
C GLY A 131 13.52 11.59 -1.43
N ALA A 132 12.90 10.65 -2.14
CA ALA A 132 13.42 10.16 -3.42
C ALA A 132 13.43 11.24 -4.51
N LEU A 133 12.40 12.09 -4.55
CA LEU A 133 12.32 13.21 -5.51
C LEU A 133 13.37 14.29 -5.20
N ARG A 134 13.63 14.60 -3.92
CA ARG A 134 14.74 15.49 -3.52
C ARG A 134 16.09 14.92 -3.96
N ALA A 135 16.30 13.62 -3.80
CA ALA A 135 17.52 12.95 -4.27
C ALA A 135 17.71 13.05 -5.80
N ARG A 136 16.62 13.26 -6.54
CA ARG A 136 16.62 13.55 -7.99
C ARG A 136 16.74 15.04 -8.34
N GLY A 137 17.02 15.90 -7.36
CA GLY A 137 17.25 17.33 -7.55
C GLY A 137 15.99 18.19 -7.52
N LEU A 138 14.82 17.66 -7.16
CA LEU A 138 13.62 18.49 -6.99
C LEU A 138 13.75 19.35 -5.72
N PRO A 139 13.47 20.66 -5.80
CA PRO A 139 13.38 21.52 -4.61
C PRO A 139 12.31 21.03 -3.63
N ASP A 140 12.55 21.22 -2.33
CA ASP A 140 11.73 20.63 -1.26
C ASP A 140 10.22 20.92 -1.35
N PRO A 141 9.75 22.16 -1.59
CA PRO A 141 8.31 22.42 -1.74
C PRO A 141 7.70 21.66 -2.92
N ALA A 142 8.42 21.57 -4.04
CA ALA A 142 7.97 20.86 -5.23
C ALA A 142 7.95 19.34 -5.02
N ALA A 143 8.97 18.79 -4.37
CA ALA A 143 9.04 17.37 -4.03
C ALA A 143 7.91 16.96 -3.09
N THR A 144 7.67 17.75 -2.03
CA THR A 144 6.61 17.50 -1.03
C THR A 144 5.21 17.57 -1.65
N LEU A 145 4.93 18.60 -2.46
CA LEU A 145 3.65 18.73 -3.14
C LEU A 145 3.44 17.58 -4.14
N THR A 146 4.45 17.28 -4.96
CA THR A 146 4.38 16.19 -5.95
C THR A 146 4.10 14.85 -5.27
N ALA A 147 4.82 14.55 -4.18
CA ALA A 147 4.63 13.31 -3.43
C ALA A 147 3.23 13.20 -2.83
N SER A 148 2.72 14.29 -2.23
CA SER A 148 1.38 14.34 -1.63
C SER A 148 0.29 14.08 -2.66
N VAL A 149 0.40 14.72 -3.82
CA VAL A 149 -0.54 14.56 -4.92
C VAL A 149 -0.46 13.15 -5.54
N CYS A 150 0.74 12.59 -5.69
CA CYS A 150 0.92 11.21 -6.17
C CYS A 150 0.33 10.18 -5.20
N ALA A 151 0.49 10.39 -3.88
CA ALA A 151 -0.11 9.52 -2.86
C ALA A 151 -1.64 9.56 -2.93
N ALA A 152 -2.24 10.74 -3.10
CA ALA A 152 -3.68 10.88 -3.28
C ALA A 152 -4.18 10.19 -4.56
N ALA A 153 -3.47 10.37 -5.69
CA ALA A 153 -3.81 9.70 -6.95
C ALA A 153 -3.69 8.16 -6.83
N HIS A 154 -2.69 7.65 -6.10
CA HIS A 154 -2.56 6.23 -5.79
C HIS A 154 -3.73 5.70 -4.95
N GLN A 155 -4.13 6.42 -3.89
CA GLN A 155 -5.28 6.02 -3.07
C GLN A 155 -6.57 5.96 -3.88
N LEU A 156 -6.82 6.96 -4.75
CA LEU A 156 -7.97 6.97 -5.65
C LEU A 156 -7.95 5.77 -6.61
N GLY A 157 -6.81 5.50 -7.25
CA GLY A 157 -6.67 4.38 -8.17
C GLY A 157 -6.86 3.03 -7.48
N ALA A 158 -6.29 2.85 -6.28
CA ALA A 158 -6.48 1.64 -5.49
C ALA A 158 -7.94 1.47 -5.03
N ALA A 159 -8.63 2.55 -4.66
CA ALA A 159 -10.04 2.52 -4.29
C ALA A 159 -10.94 2.12 -5.48
N ARG A 160 -10.70 2.71 -6.67
CA ARG A 160 -11.42 2.35 -7.90
C ARG A 160 -11.21 0.88 -8.27
N TRP A 161 -9.97 0.40 -8.21
CA TRP A 161 -9.62 -1.00 -8.46
C TRP A 161 -10.33 -1.99 -7.51
N LEU A 162 -10.51 -1.63 -6.24
CA LEU A 162 -11.23 -2.46 -5.27
C LEU A 162 -12.75 -2.45 -5.51
N ALA A 163 -13.30 -1.32 -5.94
CA ALA A 163 -14.72 -1.13 -6.20
C ALA A 163 -15.19 -1.74 -7.53
N ASP A 164 -14.27 -1.92 -8.48
CA ASP A 164 -14.54 -2.44 -9.82
C ASP A 164 -13.78 -3.76 -10.08
N PRO A 165 -14.31 -4.91 -9.61
CA PRO A 165 -13.66 -6.20 -9.77
C PRO A 165 -13.72 -6.74 -11.20
N GLU A 166 -14.64 -6.26 -12.05
CA GLU A 166 -14.82 -6.76 -13.41
C GLU A 166 -13.98 -5.99 -14.44
N GLU A 167 -13.59 -4.74 -14.16
CA GLU A 167 -12.79 -3.94 -15.08
C GLU A 167 -11.37 -3.65 -14.57
N GLY A 168 -10.38 -4.01 -15.39
CA GLY A 168 -9.02 -3.47 -15.34
C GLY A 168 -8.13 -3.97 -14.20
N THR A 169 -6.81 -3.90 -14.42
CA THR A 169 -5.79 -4.22 -13.42
C THR A 169 -5.57 -3.04 -12.46
N LEU A 170 -4.89 -3.27 -11.32
CA LEU A 170 -4.51 -2.16 -10.43
C LEU A 170 -3.69 -1.12 -11.20
N ALA A 171 -2.77 -1.56 -12.07
CA ALA A 171 -2.01 -0.65 -12.92
C ALA A 171 -2.90 0.17 -13.87
N HIS A 172 -4.01 -0.38 -14.37
CA HIS A 172 -4.96 0.37 -15.19
C HIS A 172 -5.57 1.53 -14.39
N HIS A 173 -6.14 1.25 -13.22
CA HIS A 173 -6.78 2.26 -12.37
C HIS A 173 -5.81 3.31 -11.80
N LEU A 174 -4.57 2.90 -11.50
CA LEU A 174 -3.50 3.84 -11.13
C LEU A 174 -3.17 4.79 -12.28
N ARG A 175 -3.00 4.28 -13.51
CA ARG A 175 -2.73 5.13 -14.68
C ARG A 175 -3.88 6.10 -14.95
N ALA A 176 -5.13 5.63 -14.90
CA ALA A 176 -6.30 6.46 -15.08
C ALA A 176 -6.36 7.61 -14.05
N SER A 177 -6.06 7.32 -12.77
CA SER A 177 -6.07 8.33 -11.70
C SER A 177 -4.96 9.38 -11.87
N PHE A 178 -3.80 8.97 -12.38
CA PHE A 178 -2.70 9.89 -12.71
C PHE A 178 -2.99 10.71 -13.98
N GLU A 179 -3.76 10.17 -14.93
CA GLU A 179 -4.23 10.92 -16.08
C GLU A 179 -5.27 11.99 -15.69
N ASP A 180 -6.23 11.62 -14.85
CA ASP A 180 -7.21 12.57 -14.28
C ASP A 180 -6.50 13.73 -13.58
N LEU A 181 -5.49 13.42 -12.75
CA LEU A 181 -4.65 14.43 -12.12
C LEU A 181 -4.01 15.40 -13.13
N ARG A 182 -3.42 14.89 -14.21
CA ARG A 182 -2.82 15.72 -15.27
C ARG A 182 -3.85 16.60 -15.96
N ARG A 183 -5.06 16.07 -16.18
CA ARG A 183 -6.16 16.80 -16.82
C ARG A 183 -6.63 17.95 -15.93
N THR A 184 -6.85 17.69 -14.65
CA THR A 184 -7.28 18.71 -13.68
C THR A 184 -6.22 19.79 -13.51
N ALA A 185 -4.93 19.44 -13.40
CA ALA A 185 -3.85 20.43 -13.24
C ALA A 185 -3.69 21.36 -14.46
N ARG A 186 -4.08 20.93 -15.67
CA ARG A 186 -4.09 21.78 -16.88
C ARG A 186 -5.29 22.73 -16.96
N THR A 187 -6.32 22.48 -16.15
CA THR A 187 -7.59 23.22 -16.19
C THR A 187 -7.64 24.30 -15.09
N TRP A 188 -6.59 24.42 -14.27
CA TRP A 188 -6.46 25.40 -13.18
C TRP A 188 -5.50 26.53 -13.57
#